data_AF-A0ABD4TYN5-F1
#
_entry.id   AF-A0ABD4TYN5-F1
#
_cell.length_a   1.000
_cell.length_b   1.000
_cell.length_c   1.000
_cell.angle_alpha   90.00
_cell.angle_beta   90.00
_cell.angle_gamma   90.00
#
_symmetry.space_group_name_H-M   'P 1'
#
loop_
_entity.id
_entity.type
_entity.pdbx_description
1 polymer ?
#
loop_
_entity_poly.entity_id
_entity_poly.type
_entity_poly.pdbx_seq_one_letter_code
_entity_poly.pdbx_strand_id
1 'polypeptide(L)'
;MALYNFDVAVFVEAHALKHGLDEAEIEYAWNHLVATKLRFDGSMPPRWIGLGSLPDGRMVQMVASESGFGDWYVFHAMTPPTKTFLRELGIDARKRK
;
A
#
# COMPACT_ATOMS: atom_id res chain seq x y z
N MET A 1 12.78 9.54 28.43
CA MET A 1 11.35 9.67 28.06
C MET A 1 11.13 8.80 26.84
N ALA A 2 10.58 7.60 27.03
CA ALA A 2 10.10 6.81 25.92
C ALA A 2 8.75 7.42 25.51
N LEU A 3 8.72 8.13 24.39
CA LEU A 3 7.45 8.48 23.76
C LEU A 3 6.84 7.15 23.31
N TYR A 4 5.59 6.92 23.66
CA TYR A 4 4.81 5.79 23.17
C TYR A 4 4.84 5.85 21.64
N ASN A 5 5.68 5.03 21.01
CA ASN A 5 5.43 4.63 19.64
C ASN A 5 4.10 3.89 19.71
N PHE A 6 3.03 4.51 19.22
CA PHE A 6 1.93 3.72 18.71
C PHE A 6 2.54 2.96 17.54
N ASP A 7 2.98 1.72 17.78
CA ASP A 7 3.44 0.82 16.74
C ASP A 7 2.25 0.58 15.83
N VAL A 8 2.11 1.42 14.80
CA VAL A 8 1.18 1.24 13.68
C VAL A 8 1.52 -0.12 13.09
N ALA A 9 0.71 -1.13 13.40
CA ALA A 9 0.97 -2.48 12.94
C ALA A 9 0.45 -2.65 11.51
N VAL A 10 1.24 -3.32 10.69
CA VAL A 10 0.84 -3.72 9.34
C VAL A 10 0.66 -5.23 9.34
N PHE A 11 -0.54 -5.69 9.07
CA PHE A 11 -0.89 -7.09 8.97
C PHE A 11 -1.01 -7.46 7.49
N VAL A 12 -0.20 -8.41 7.03
CA VAL A 12 -0.24 -8.88 5.63
C VAL A 12 -1.14 -10.11 5.54
N GLU A 13 -2.25 -9.99 4.82
CA GLU A 13 -3.11 -11.15 4.60
C GLU A 13 -2.50 -12.09 3.54
N ALA A 14 -2.81 -13.39 3.66
CA ALA A 14 -2.30 -14.42 2.75
C ALA A 14 -2.56 -14.12 1.27
N HIS A 15 -3.65 -13.41 0.94
CA HIS A 15 -3.97 -13.06 -0.44
C HIS A 15 -3.02 -12.00 -1.03
N ALA A 16 -2.38 -11.17 -0.20
CA ALA A 16 -1.40 -10.19 -0.65
C ALA A 16 -0.11 -10.84 -1.19
N LEU A 17 0.22 -12.04 -0.71
CA LEU A 17 1.41 -12.80 -1.10
C LEU A 17 1.29 -13.47 -2.48
N LYS A 18 0.09 -13.45 -3.08
CA LYS A 18 -0.23 -14.16 -4.33
C LYS A 18 0.67 -13.80 -5.52
N HIS A 19 1.30 -12.63 -5.48
CA HIS A 19 2.12 -12.11 -6.58
C HIS A 19 3.63 -12.20 -6.33
N GLY A 20 4.06 -13.10 -5.43
CA GLY A 20 5.49 -13.42 -5.23
C GLY A 20 6.25 -12.37 -4.41
N LEU A 21 5.52 -11.51 -3.70
CA LEU A 21 6.07 -10.67 -2.64
C LEU A 21 5.95 -11.42 -1.31
N ASP A 22 6.95 -11.31 -0.45
CA ASP A 22 6.85 -11.77 0.93
C ASP A 22 6.27 -10.69 1.87
N GLU A 23 5.98 -11.08 3.12
CA GLU A 23 5.41 -10.20 4.13
C GLU A 23 6.33 -9.02 4.45
N ALA A 24 7.64 -9.26 4.57
CA ALA A 24 8.62 -8.21 4.88
C ALA A 24 8.74 -7.18 3.75
N GLU A 25 8.68 -7.61 2.48
CA GLU A 25 8.63 -6.71 1.33
C GLU A 25 7.37 -5.84 1.34
N ILE A 26 6.22 -6.41 1.65
CA ILE A 26 4.94 -5.67 1.69
C ILE A 26 4.93 -4.67 2.85
N GLU A 27 5.35 -5.09 4.05
CA GLU A 27 5.49 -4.22 5.22
C GLU A 27 6.48 -3.09 4.94
N TYR A 28 7.64 -3.41 4.34
CA TYR A 28 8.63 -2.40 3.98
C TYR A 28 8.02 -1.38 3.01
N ALA A 29 7.38 -1.86 1.94
CA ALA A 29 6.77 -0.98 0.95
C ALA A 29 5.65 -0.10 1.55
N TRP A 30 4.84 -0.63 2.47
CA TRP A 30 3.79 0.13 3.16
C TRP A 30 4.35 1.23 4.05
N ASN A 31 5.51 1.01 4.67
CA ASN A 31 6.20 2.03 5.44
C ASN A 31 6.98 3.04 4.57
N HIS A 32 7.15 2.76 3.27
CA HIS A 32 7.86 3.61 2.30
C HIS A 32 6.95 4.01 1.14
N LEU A 33 5.76 4.54 1.46
CA LEU A 33 4.79 5.01 0.47
C LEU A 33 5.29 6.24 -0.29
N VAL A 34 5.30 6.14 -1.61
CA VAL A 34 5.50 7.24 -2.56
C VAL A 34 4.20 8.00 -2.79
N ALA A 35 3.06 7.30 -2.78
CA ALA A 35 1.74 7.89 -2.92
C ALA A 35 0.67 7.02 -2.28
N THR A 36 -0.40 7.65 -1.82
CA THR A 36 -1.57 6.95 -1.27
C THR A 36 -2.85 7.70 -1.60
N LYS A 37 -3.97 6.99 -1.65
CA LYS A 37 -5.29 7.56 -1.89
C LYS A 37 -6.36 6.70 -1.25
N LEU A 38 -7.35 7.35 -0.64
CA LEU A 38 -8.57 6.68 -0.20
C LEU A 38 -9.45 6.34 -1.42
N ARG A 39 -9.84 5.08 -1.53
CA ARG A 39 -10.72 4.54 -2.57
C ARG A 39 -12.14 4.46 -2.04
N PHE A 40 -12.98 5.43 -2.40
CA PHE A 40 -14.41 5.42 -2.09
C PHE A 40 -15.17 4.52 -3.08
N ASP A 41 -15.23 3.23 -2.79
CA ASP A 41 -15.97 2.23 -3.58
C ASP A 41 -17.18 1.64 -2.83
N GLY A 42 -17.57 2.25 -1.70
CA GLY A 42 -18.67 1.78 -0.85
C GLY A 42 -18.29 0.64 0.10
N SER A 43 -17.02 0.23 0.14
CA SER A 43 -16.51 -0.72 1.13
C SER A 43 -16.50 -0.14 2.55
N MET A 44 -16.75 -1.00 3.53
CA MET A 44 -16.64 -0.73 4.97
C MET A 44 -15.83 -1.87 5.61
N PRO A 45 -14.65 -1.61 6.20
CA PRO A 45 -13.96 -0.32 6.27
C PRO A 45 -13.53 0.24 4.89
N PRO A 46 -13.34 1.57 4.76
CA PRO A 46 -12.88 2.17 3.52
C PRO A 46 -11.51 1.64 3.09
N ARG A 47 -11.35 1.40 1.79
CA ARG A 47 -10.08 0.91 1.23
C ARG A 47 -9.13 2.06 0.92
N TRP A 48 -7.86 1.84 1.21
CA TRP A 48 -6.76 2.69 0.80
C TRP A 48 -5.93 1.98 -0.26
N ILE A 49 -5.48 2.74 -1.24
CA ILE A 49 -4.49 2.28 -2.21
C ILE A 49 -3.17 2.99 -1.97
N GLY A 50 -2.08 2.24 -2.00
CA GLY A 50 -0.73 2.75 -1.75
C GLY A 50 0.24 2.29 -2.82
N LEU A 51 1.15 3.16 -3.21
CA LEU A 51 2.32 2.83 -4.03
C LEU A 51 3.57 2.98 -3.17
N GLY A 52 4.23 1.88 -2.85
CA GLY A 52 5.47 1.85 -2.06
C GLY A 52 6.69 1.49 -2.89
N SER A 53 7.87 1.82 -2.40
CA SER A 53 9.16 1.41 -2.99
C SER A 53 9.87 0.36 -2.13
N LEU A 54 10.54 -0.57 -2.79
CA LEU A 54 11.49 -1.52 -2.17
C LEU A 54 12.93 -1.01 -2.29
N PRO A 55 13.87 -1.51 -1.45
CA PRO A 55 15.29 -1.11 -1.51
C PRO A 55 15.96 -1.41 -2.85
N ASP A 56 15.47 -2.42 -3.57
CA ASP A 56 15.96 -2.82 -4.89
C ASP A 56 15.41 -1.96 -6.04
N GLY A 57 14.58 -0.95 -5.73
CA GLY A 57 13.97 -0.03 -6.69
C GLY A 57 12.68 -0.52 -7.34
N ARG A 58 12.20 -1.73 -7.02
CA ARG A 58 10.86 -2.16 -7.44
C ARG A 58 9.79 -1.32 -6.76
N MET A 59 8.71 -1.09 -7.49
CA MET A 59 7.50 -0.46 -6.97
C MET A 59 6.46 -1.52 -6.65
N VAL A 60 5.74 -1.32 -5.56
CA VAL A 60 4.69 -2.24 -5.07
C VAL A 60 3.38 -1.46 -4.99
N GLN A 61 2.37 -1.93 -5.72
CA GLN A 61 1.00 -1.47 -5.47
C GLN A 61 0.40 -2.28 -4.32
N MET A 62 -0.29 -1.61 -3.40
CA MET A 62 -0.92 -2.22 -2.24
C MET A 62 -2.35 -1.70 -2.09
N VAL A 63 -3.22 -2.56 -1.58
CA VAL A 63 -4.57 -2.19 -1.13
C VAL A 63 -4.72 -2.65 0.31
N ALA A 64 -5.15 -1.73 1.16
CA ALA A 64 -5.32 -1.98 2.58
C ALA A 64 -6.61 -1.36 3.12
N SER A 65 -6.97 -1.73 4.34
CA SER A 65 -7.98 -1.07 5.14
C SER A 65 -7.47 -0.85 6.55
N GLU A 66 -7.86 0.26 7.16
CA GLU A 66 -7.58 0.52 8.58
C GLU A 66 -8.64 -0.17 9.44
N SER A 67 -8.24 -0.91 10.49
CA SER A 67 -9.19 -1.49 11.46
C SER A 67 -9.58 -0.54 12.60
N GLY A 68 -9.10 0.70 12.55
CA GLY A 68 -9.16 1.65 13.67
C GLY A 68 -7.95 1.51 14.59
N PHE A 69 -7.62 2.60 15.28
CA PHE A 69 -6.42 2.76 16.13
C PHE A 69 -5.08 2.74 15.40
N GLY A 70 -5.08 2.88 14.07
CA GLY A 70 -3.85 2.96 13.27
C GLY A 70 -3.34 1.62 12.75
N ASP A 71 -4.03 0.50 12.99
CA ASP A 71 -3.66 -0.80 12.45
C ASP A 71 -4.13 -0.96 10.99
N TRP A 72 -3.25 -1.47 10.13
CA TRP A 72 -3.47 -1.62 8.69
C TRP A 72 -3.46 -3.08 8.26
N TYR A 73 -4.45 -3.45 7.43
CA TYR A 73 -4.56 -4.79 6.87
C TYR A 73 -4.33 -4.72 5.37
N VAL A 74 -3.18 -5.21 4.89
CA VAL A 74 -2.84 -5.27 3.48
C VAL A 74 -3.30 -6.61 2.91
N PHE A 75 -4.34 -6.58 2.08
CA PHE A 75 -4.97 -7.79 1.52
C PHE A 75 -4.73 -7.98 0.02
N HIS A 76 -4.07 -7.02 -0.62
CA HIS A 76 -3.62 -7.15 -1.99
C HIS A 76 -2.30 -6.39 -2.18
N ALA A 77 -1.29 -7.08 -2.72
CA ALA A 77 -0.05 -6.48 -3.15
C ALA A 77 0.39 -7.08 -4.49
N MET A 78 1.05 -6.30 -5.33
CA MET A 78 1.77 -6.84 -6.50
C MET A 78 2.86 -5.90 -6.99
N THR A 79 3.81 -6.50 -7.70
CA THR A 79 4.88 -5.82 -8.43
C THR A 79 5.00 -6.43 -9.83
N PRO A 80 5.20 -5.63 -10.91
CA PRO A 80 5.15 -4.16 -10.93
C PRO A 80 3.71 -3.61 -10.78
N PRO A 81 3.54 -2.31 -10.44
CA PRO A 81 2.23 -1.69 -10.37
C PRO A 81 1.58 -1.61 -11.76
N THR A 82 0.26 -1.76 -11.82
CA THR A 82 -0.49 -1.70 -13.07
C THR A 82 -0.67 -0.25 -13.54
N LYS A 83 -0.79 -0.04 -14.87
CA LYS A 83 -1.05 1.30 -15.44
C LYS A 83 -2.35 1.92 -14.91
N THR A 84 -3.39 1.11 -14.75
CA THR A 84 -4.68 1.57 -14.22
C THR A 84 -4.54 2.06 -12.78
N PHE A 85 -3.77 1.34 -11.95
CA PHE A 85 -3.50 1.73 -10.58
C PHE A 85 -2.73 3.07 -10.49
N LEU A 86 -1.68 3.23 -11.32
CA LEU A 86 -0.93 4.48 -11.39
C LEU A 86 -1.81 5.66 -11.85
N ARG A 87 -2.73 5.44 -12.79
CA ARG A 87 -3.71 6.46 -13.22
C ARG A 87 -4.67 6.82 -12.10
N GLU A 88 -5.13 5.84 -11.32
CA GLU A 88 -6.01 6.08 -10.18
C GLU A 88 -5.35 6.94 -9.08
N LEU A 89 -4.05 6.74 -8.87
CA LEU A 89 -3.19 7.57 -8.01
C LEU A 89 -2.81 8.92 -8.63
N GLY A 90 -3.09 9.15 -9.91
CA GLY A 90 -2.73 10.39 -10.61
C GLY A 90 -1.23 10.52 -10.95
N ILE A 91 -0.47 9.42 -10.88
CA ILE A 91 0.99 9.37 -11.12
C ILE A 91 1.31 9.10 -12.59
N ASP A 92 0.32 8.76 -13.41
CA ASP A 92 0.52 8.67 -14.85
C ASP A 92 1.12 9.98 -15.37
N ALA A 93 2.32 9.86 -15.95
CA ALA A 93 3.06 10.95 -16.55
C ALA A 93 2.27 11.47 -17.75
N ARG A 94 1.32 12.38 -17.49
CA ARG A 94 0.87 13.29 -18.53
C ARG A 94 2.12 13.98 -19.04
N LYS A 95 2.56 13.66 -20.27
CA LYS A 95 3.42 14.55 -21.04
C LYS A 95 2.72 15.91 -21.01
N ARG A 96 3.23 16.84 -20.21
CA ARG A 96 2.89 18.26 -20.37
C ARG A 96 3.31 18.57 -21.81
N LYS A 97 2.32 18.78 -22.67
CA LYS A 97 2.53 19.28 -24.02
C LYS A 97 2.85 20.76 -23.94
#